data_AF-A0A150L2C1-F1
#
_entry.id   AF-A0A150L2C1-F1
#
_cell.length_a   1.000
_cell.length_b   1.000
_cell.length_c   1.000
_cell.angle_alpha   90.00
_cell.angle_beta   90.00
_cell.angle_gamma   90.00
#
_symmetry.space_group_name_H-M   'P 1'
#
loop_
_entity.id
_entity.type
_entity.pdbx_description
1 polymer ?
#
loop_
_entity_poly.entity_id
_entity_poly.type
_entity_poly.pdbx_seq_one_letter_code
_entity_poly.pdbx_strand_id
1 'polypeptide(L)'
;MKKHFMLGALFLCLLIGFKIWEDLSLLNMINLTFLLGIIALVITVTINIWKTGFLSLFIDGFRVLGQFVIPKTRSAIRADDRIKNDEQLNQWKANIAAWISYTFTNLAVISLTVSLISLIVYYQ
;
A
#
# COMPACT_ATOMS: atom_id res chain seq x y z
N MET A 1 -5.62 9.23 17.58
CA MET A 1 -6.32 8.03 18.13
C MET A 1 -7.75 7.89 17.59
N LYS A 2 -8.67 8.85 17.77
CA LYS A 2 -10.07 8.72 17.32
C LYS A 2 -10.24 8.40 15.82
N LYS A 3 -9.48 9.07 14.94
CA LYS A 3 -9.53 8.85 13.48
C LYS A 3 -9.10 7.43 13.06
N HIS A 4 -8.16 6.84 13.80
CA HIS A 4 -7.62 5.50 13.51
C HIS A 4 -8.62 4.40 13.82
N PHE A 5 -9.25 4.49 14.99
CA PHE A 5 -10.32 3.58 15.40
C PHE A 5 -11.53 3.68 14.47
N MET A 6 -11.89 4.90 14.06
CA MET A 6 -13.00 5.13 13.13
C MET A 6 -12.74 4.51 11.75
N LEU A 7 -11.51 4.58 11.24
CA LEU A 7 -11.14 3.98 9.95
C LEU A 7 -11.20 2.45 9.99
N GLY A 8 -10.74 1.84 11.08
CA GLY A 8 -10.84 0.40 11.28
C GLY A 8 -12.28 -0.08 11.44
N ALA A 9 -13.11 0.65 12.20
CA ALA A 9 -14.53 0.36 12.33
C ALA A 9 -15.27 0.45 10.98
N LEU A 10 -14.92 1.43 10.14
CA LEU A 10 -15.48 1.58 8.80
C LEU A 10 -15.15 0.38 7.91
N PHE A 11 -13.90 -0.11 7.93
CA PHE A 11 -13.52 -1.31 7.19
C PHE A 11 -14.23 -2.57 7.67
N LEU A 12 -14.41 -2.74 8.98
CA LEU A 12 -15.21 -3.82 9.54
C LEU A 12 -16.66 -3.76 9.06
N CYS A 13 -17.28 -2.58 9.12
CA CYS A 13 -18.65 -2.37 8.62
C CYS A 13 -18.77 -2.69 7.12
N LEU A 14 -17.79 -2.31 6.31
CA LEU A 14 -17.78 -2.63 4.88
C LEU A 14 -17.70 -4.15 4.64
N LEU A 15 -16.85 -4.88 5.36
CA LEU A 15 -16.75 -6.34 5.23
C LEU A 15 -18.03 -7.05 5.66
N ILE A 16 -18.66 -6.58 6.74
CA ILE A 16 -19.94 -7.13 7.21
C ILE A 16 -21.05 -6.82 6.21
N GLY A 17 -21.11 -5.59 5.69
CA GLY A 17 -22.08 -5.19 4.67
C GLY A 17 -21.93 -6.00 3.38
N PHE A 18 -20.69 -6.26 2.95
CA PHE A 18 -20.40 -7.10 1.79
C PHE A 18 -20.89 -8.54 1.98
N LYS A 19 -20.68 -9.12 3.17
CA LYS A 19 -21.20 -10.45 3.52
C LYS A 19 -22.73 -10.51 3.39
N ILE A 20 -23.44 -9.52 3.92
CA ILE A 20 -24.91 -9.48 3.94
C ILE A 20 -25.48 -9.34 2.52
N TRP A 21 -24.80 -8.60 1.66
CA TRP A 21 -25.28 -8.33 0.31
C TRP A 21 -25.14 -9.53 -0.64
N GLU A 22 -24.06 -10.30 -0.49
CA GLU A 22 -23.67 -11.33 -1.45
C GLU A 22 -24.05 -12.77 -1.01
N ASP A 23 -24.74 -12.91 0.15
CA ASP A 23 -25.17 -14.18 0.78
C ASP A 23 -24.08 -15.27 0.76
N LEU A 24 -22.84 -14.84 1.02
CA LEU A 24 -21.67 -15.69 0.92
C LEU A 24 -21.66 -16.75 2.01
N SER A 25 -21.33 -17.98 1.62
CA SER A 25 -20.98 -19.03 2.58
C SER A 25 -19.81 -18.60 3.47
N LEU A 26 -19.84 -19.01 4.73
CA LEU A 26 -18.81 -18.67 5.73
C LEU A 26 -17.39 -18.98 5.22
N LEU A 27 -17.20 -20.13 4.58
CA LEU A 27 -15.93 -20.54 4.01
C LEU A 27 -15.45 -19.61 2.89
N ASN A 28 -16.35 -19.18 2.01
CA ASN A 28 -15.99 -18.29 0.91
C ASN A 28 -15.63 -16.88 1.42
N MET A 29 -16.34 -16.42 2.45
CA MET A 29 -16.01 -15.16 3.14
C MET A 29 -14.62 -15.21 3.79
N ILE A 30 -14.27 -16.31 4.47
CA ILE A 30 -12.95 -16.50 5.07
C ILE A 30 -11.84 -16.41 4.02
N ASN A 31 -12.02 -17.07 2.88
CA ASN A 31 -11.04 -17.07 1.80
C ASN A 31 -10.90 -15.68 1.14
N LEU A 32 -12.02 -15.00 0.88
CA LEU A 32 -12.01 -13.65 0.29
C LEU A 32 -11.36 -12.63 1.22
N THR A 33 -11.72 -12.65 2.51
CA THR A 33 -11.10 -11.75 3.51
C THR A 33 -9.62 -12.05 3.71
N PHE A 34 -9.21 -13.32 3.65
CA PHE A 34 -7.79 -13.69 3.69
C PHE A 34 -7.04 -13.14 2.47
N LEU A 35 -7.58 -13.36 1.27
CA LEU A 35 -6.99 -12.90 0.01
C LEU A 35 -6.85 -11.37 0.00
N LEU A 36 -7.91 -10.65 0.38
CA LEU A 36 -7.90 -9.19 0.46
C LEU A 36 -6.85 -8.69 1.46
N GLY A 37 -6.70 -9.38 2.59
CA GLY A 37 -5.66 -9.10 3.58
C GLY A 37 -4.25 -9.24 3.01
N ILE A 38 -3.98 -10.33 2.27
CA ILE A 38 -2.67 -10.56 1.63
C ILE A 38 -2.40 -9.50 0.55
N ILE A 39 -3.37 -9.19 -0.31
CA ILE A 39 -3.20 -8.18 -1.35
C ILE A 39 -2.85 -6.82 -0.72
N ALA A 40 -3.55 -6.43 0.34
CA ALA A 40 -3.28 -5.19 1.05
C ALA A 40 -1.88 -5.17 1.69
N LEU A 41 -1.42 -6.31 2.21
CA LEU A 41 -0.09 -6.48 2.77
C LEU A 41 1.00 -6.35 1.69
N VAL A 42 0.81 -6.99 0.53
CA VAL A 42 1.73 -6.88 -0.62
C VAL A 42 1.87 -5.44 -1.08
N ILE A 43 0.77 -4.70 -1.21
CA ILE A 43 0.78 -3.28 -1.57
C ILE A 43 1.57 -2.47 -0.53
N THR A 44 1.30 -2.70 0.75
CA THR A 44 2.03 -2.04 1.85
C THR A 44 3.54 -2.27 1.76
N VAL A 45 3.94 -3.53 1.61
CA VAL A 45 5.36 -3.91 1.52
C VAL A 45 6.00 -3.26 0.31
N THR A 46 5.31 -3.23 -0.83
CA THR A 46 5.79 -2.58 -2.06
C THR A 46 6.02 -1.08 -1.83
N ILE A 47 5.09 -0.38 -1.18
CA ILE A 47 5.25 1.04 -0.84
C ILE A 47 6.43 1.25 0.12
N ASN A 48 6.60 0.36 1.11
CA ASN A 48 7.72 0.45 2.04
C ASN A 48 9.06 0.24 1.33
N ILE A 49 9.17 -0.76 0.45
CA ILE A 49 10.36 -0.98 -0.37
C ILE A 49 10.67 0.27 -1.22
N TRP A 50 9.65 0.87 -1.84
CA TRP A 50 9.84 2.12 -2.58
C TRP A 50 10.35 3.24 -1.67
N LYS A 51 9.71 3.46 -0.52
CA LYS A 51 10.10 4.50 0.44
C LYS A 51 11.51 4.36 0.95
N THR A 52 11.99 3.13 1.16
CA THR A 52 13.37 2.89 1.63
C THR A 52 14.43 3.25 0.61
N GLY A 53 14.05 3.53 -0.65
CA GLY A 53 15.03 3.78 -1.72
C GLY A 53 15.77 2.51 -2.14
N PHE A 54 15.33 1.33 -1.73
CA PHE A 54 15.96 0.08 -2.16
C PHE A 54 16.09 -0.02 -3.69
N LEU A 55 15.04 0.40 -4.41
CA LEU A 55 15.05 0.43 -5.88
C LEU A 55 15.89 1.58 -6.46
N SER A 56 16.17 2.64 -5.70
CA SER A 56 16.99 3.75 -6.21
C SER A 56 18.43 3.30 -6.46
N LEU A 57 18.98 2.40 -5.65
CA LEU A 57 20.29 1.78 -5.90
C LEU A 57 20.39 1.12 -7.28
N PHE A 58 19.36 0.36 -7.66
CA PHE A 58 19.31 -0.29 -8.98
C PHE A 58 19.09 0.73 -10.09
N ILE A 59 18.13 1.64 -9.92
CA ILE A 59 17.79 2.66 -10.92
C ILE A 59 18.95 3.60 -11.17
N ASP A 60 19.70 3.99 -10.13
CA ASP A 60 20.86 4.86 -10.25
C ASP A 60 22.01 4.15 -11.00
N GLY A 61 22.22 2.85 -10.75
CA GLY A 61 23.16 2.03 -11.53
C GLY A 61 22.78 1.96 -13.01
N PHE A 62 21.50 1.72 -13.32
CA PHE A 62 20.99 1.75 -14.71
C PHE A 62 21.06 3.14 -15.32
N ARG A 63 20.85 4.20 -14.53
CA ARG A 63 20.92 5.59 -14.99
C ARG A 63 22.34 5.95 -15.43
N VAL A 64 23.35 5.50 -14.70
CA VAL A 64 24.76 5.68 -15.06
C VAL A 64 25.06 4.96 -16.39
N LEU A 65 24.65 3.69 -16.54
CA LEU A 65 24.80 2.94 -17.80
C LEU A 65 24.05 3.61 -18.96
N GLY A 66 22.83 4.07 -18.75
CA GLY A 66 22.03 4.76 -19.75
C GLY A 66 22.62 6.09 -20.19
N GLN A 67 23.28 6.83 -19.30
CA GLN A 67 23.98 8.08 -19.64
C GLN A 67 25.18 7.86 -20.56
N PHE A 68 25.81 6.67 -20.53
CA PHE A 68 26.84 6.30 -21.51
C PHE A 68 26.26 6.08 -22.91
N VAL A 69 25.02 5.60 -23.01
CA VAL A 69 24.36 5.32 -24.30
C VAL A 69 23.67 6.57 -24.86
N ILE A 70 22.97 7.33 -24.02
CA ILE A 70 22.25 8.55 -24.38
C ILE A 70 22.59 9.66 -23.37
N PRO A 71 23.48 10.61 -23.72
CA PRO A 71 23.83 11.70 -22.81
C PRO A 71 22.62 12.60 -22.56
N LYS A 72 22.36 12.90 -21.29
CA LYS A 72 21.25 13.78 -20.87
C LYS A 72 21.51 15.23 -21.30
N THR A 73 20.50 15.90 -21.84
CA THR A 73 20.59 17.32 -22.21
C THR A 73 20.63 18.23 -20.99
N ARG A 74 21.28 19.40 -21.10
CA ARG A 74 21.36 20.39 -20.00
C ARG A 74 19.99 20.91 -19.56
N SER A 75 19.01 20.96 -20.46
CA SER A 75 17.63 21.33 -20.13
C SER A 75 16.94 20.26 -19.29
N ALA A 76 17.13 18.98 -19.61
CA ALA A 76 16.58 17.87 -18.82
C ALA A 76 17.18 17.80 -17.41
N ILE A 77 18.47 18.07 -17.26
CA ILE A 77 19.14 18.10 -15.94
C ILE A 77 18.55 19.23 -15.07
N ARG A 78 18.38 20.44 -15.63
CA ARG A 78 17.78 21.56 -14.89
C ARG A 78 16.32 21.30 -14.50
N ALA A 79 15.57 20.58 -15.32
CA ALA A 79 14.20 20.20 -14.99
C ALA A 79 14.16 19.20 -13.83
N ASP A 80 15.01 18.16 -13.87
CA ASP A 80 15.15 17.19 -12.77
C ASP A 80 15.54 17.88 -11.45
N ASP A 81 16.50 18.81 -11.49
CA ASP A 81 16.94 19.54 -10.29
C ASP A 81 15.82 20.40 -9.68
N ARG A 82 15.01 21.06 -10.53
CA ARG A 82 13.86 21.83 -10.04
C ARG A 82 12.81 20.94 -9.38
N ILE A 83 12.53 19.77 -9.94
CA ILE A 83 11.58 18.81 -9.37
C ILE A 83 12.10 18.20 -8.07
N LYS A 84 13.41 17.92 -8.00
CA LYS A 84 14.04 17.35 -6.81
C LYS A 84 14.05 18.33 -5.63
N ASN A 85 14.23 19.61 -5.92
CA ASN A 85 14.28 20.67 -4.92
C ASN A 85 12.91 21.27 -4.58
N ASP A 86 11.83 20.80 -5.21
CA ASP A 86 10.47 21.19 -4.85
C ASP A 86 10.05 20.50 -3.54
N GLU A 87 10.19 21.25 -2.45
CA GLU A 87 9.91 20.77 -1.10
C GLU A 87 8.43 20.45 -0.91
N GLN A 88 7.52 21.24 -1.51
CA GLN A 88 6.09 21.03 -1.42
C GLN A 88 5.69 19.72 -2.10
N LEU A 89 6.23 19.45 -3.30
CA LEU A 89 5.97 18.22 -4.03
C LEU A 89 6.49 16.99 -3.27
N ASN A 90 7.70 17.08 -2.69
CA ASN A 90 8.29 16.00 -1.92
C ASN A 90 7.50 15.70 -0.64
N GLN A 91 7.09 16.73 0.10
CA GLN A 91 6.24 16.58 1.28
C GLN A 91 4.88 15.97 0.91
N TRP A 92 4.26 16.42 -0.18
CA TRP A 92 2.99 15.85 -0.66
C TRP A 92 3.11 14.36 -0.99
N LYS A 93 4.15 13.95 -1.73
CA LYS A 93 4.42 12.53 -2.04
C LYS A 93 4.63 11.71 -0.76
N ALA A 94 5.42 12.22 0.18
CA ALA A 94 5.70 11.54 1.44
C ALA A 94 4.43 11.35 2.28
N ASN A 95 3.59 12.38 2.35
CA ASN A 95 2.32 12.38 3.08
C ASN A 95 1.31 11.40 2.47
N ILE A 96 1.15 11.41 1.15
CA ILE A 96 0.27 10.46 0.47
C ILE A 96 0.77 9.03 0.65
N ALA A 97 2.06 8.78 0.45
CA ALA A 97 2.60 7.44 0.61
C ALA A 97 2.52 6.95 2.07
N ALA A 98 2.62 7.87 3.05
CA ALA A 98 2.39 7.53 4.46
C ALA A 98 0.92 7.19 4.73
N TRP A 99 0.00 8.00 4.20
CA TRP A 99 -1.43 7.77 4.35
C TRP A 99 -1.87 6.46 3.70
N ILE A 100 -1.44 6.18 2.46
CA ILE A 100 -1.74 4.93 1.75
C ILE A 100 -1.14 3.73 2.49
N SER A 101 0.15 3.77 2.86
CA SER A 101 0.75 2.67 3.63
C SER A 101 -0.01 2.41 4.94
N TYR A 102 -0.45 3.47 5.62
CA TYR A 102 -1.25 3.36 6.83
C TYR A 102 -2.66 2.77 6.59
N THR A 103 -3.37 3.17 5.54
CA THR A 103 -4.71 2.61 5.27
C THR A 103 -4.64 1.14 4.87
N PHE A 104 -3.67 0.77 4.02
CA PHE A 104 -3.49 -0.62 3.58
C PHE A 104 -2.97 -1.54 4.69
N THR A 105 -2.11 -1.07 5.59
CA THR A 105 -1.71 -1.85 6.78
C THR A 105 -2.90 -2.16 7.68
N ASN A 106 -3.74 -1.17 8.00
CA ASN A 106 -4.93 -1.40 8.81
C ASN A 106 -5.90 -2.36 8.13
N LEU A 107 -6.13 -2.18 6.83
CA LEU A 107 -6.97 -3.09 6.06
C LEU A 107 -6.43 -4.52 6.11
N ALA A 108 -5.13 -4.72 5.92
CA ALA A 108 -4.50 -6.04 6.00
C ALA A 108 -4.69 -6.69 7.38
N VAL A 109 -4.40 -5.95 8.46
CA VAL A 109 -4.53 -6.47 9.83
C VAL A 109 -5.97 -6.84 10.15
N ILE A 110 -6.93 -5.96 9.83
CA ILE A 110 -8.35 -6.22 10.07
C ILE A 110 -8.84 -7.42 9.26
N SER A 111 -8.50 -7.48 7.98
CA SER A 111 -8.96 -8.55 7.10
C SER A 111 -8.39 -9.91 7.51
N LEU A 112 -7.11 -9.96 7.89
CA LEU A 112 -6.45 -11.19 8.35
C LEU A 112 -6.96 -11.66 9.72
N THR A 113 -7.18 -10.73 10.66
CA THR A 113 -7.74 -11.07 11.98
C THR A 113 -9.18 -11.57 11.88
N VAL A 114 -10.03 -10.92 11.07
CA VAL A 114 -11.40 -11.38 10.81
C VAL A 114 -11.40 -12.77 10.17
N SER A 115 -10.53 -13.00 9.18
CA SER A 115 -10.40 -14.30 8.53
C SER A 115 -9.99 -15.39 9.53
N LEU A 116 -8.97 -15.14 10.37
CA LEU A 116 -8.53 -16.08 11.40
C LEU A 116 -9.60 -16.39 12.45
N ILE A 117 -10.28 -15.36 12.98
CA ILE A 117 -11.35 -15.54 13.96
C ILE A 117 -12.50 -16.36 13.34
N SER A 118 -12.88 -16.04 12.11
CA SER A 118 -13.96 -16.74 11.41
C SER A 118 -13.58 -18.19 11.09
N LEU A 119 -12.31 -18.47 10.77
CA LEU A 119 -11.81 -19.82 10.57
C LEU A 119 -11.88 -20.65 11.85
N ILE A 120 -11.49 -20.08 13.00
CA ILE A 120 -11.59 -20.75 14.30
C ILE A 120 -13.05 -21.10 14.61
N VAL A 121 -13.97 -20.15 14.40
CA VAL A 121 -15.41 -20.37 14.61
C VAL A 121 -15.99 -21.41 13.64
N TYR A 122 -15.49 -21.48 12.40
CA TYR A 122 -15.99 -22.43 11.41
C TYR A 122 -15.65 -23.90 11.74
N TYR A 123 -14.51 -24.13 12.40
CA TYR A 123 -14.04 -25.47 12.78
C TYR A 123 -14.42 -25.90 14.20
N GLN A 124 -15.03 -25.02 15.00
CA GLN A 124 -15.65 -25.35 16.29
C GLN A 124 -17.09 -25.81 16.12
#